data_AF-A0A7S0H3Q1-F1
#
_entry.id   AF-A0A7S0H3Q1-F1
#
_cell.length_a   1.000
_cell.length_b   1.000
_cell.length_c   1.000
_cell.angle_alpha   90.00
_cell.angle_beta   90.00
_cell.angle_gamma   90.00
#
_symmetry.space_group_name_H-M   'P 1'
#
loop_
_entity.id
_entity.type
_entity.pdbx_description
1 polymer ?
#
loop_
_entity_poly.entity_id
_entity_poly.type
_entity_poly.pdbx_seq_one_letter_code
_entity_poly.pdbx_strand_id
1 'polypeptide(L)'
;MRLGFKLWQVAVVLILLLTLIRALKDDGPNNRSEREVNEPIQIHSNQLKFYSIGDYGVSECERTKAHKKCKAKTQAAVAQHINTDALSFKPDFILSLGDAFYPFGPSSLEDNQFRNSFEKPYNLPNIKDLHWQMTIGDHDHCGNMSALLAYGKGQRSQNWEEGPGLHRDSFQLPSPYYHKTFTINPGKKLFHIIVIDSVGLEG
;
A
#
# COMPACT_ATOMS: atom_id res chain seq x y z
N MET A 1 49.61 -9.75 -36.57
CA MET A 1 48.71 -10.33 -35.55
C MET A 1 48.48 -9.33 -34.39
N ARG A 2 47.83 -8.18 -34.63
CA ARG A 2 47.48 -7.16 -33.59
C ARG A 2 46.21 -6.35 -33.88
N LEU A 3 45.45 -6.70 -34.92
CA LEU A 3 44.27 -5.93 -35.34
C LEU A 3 42.96 -6.42 -34.68
N GLY A 4 42.85 -7.72 -34.36
CA GLY A 4 41.65 -8.30 -33.75
C GLY A 4 41.41 -7.93 -32.28
N PHE A 5 42.48 -7.59 -31.53
CA PHE A 5 42.36 -7.30 -30.09
C PHE A 5 41.72 -5.92 -29.82
N LYS A 6 41.93 -4.95 -30.72
CA LYS A 6 41.33 -3.61 -30.60
C LYS A 6 39.85 -3.57 -30.96
N LEU A 7 39.41 -4.39 -31.91
CA LEU A 7 38.00 -4.49 -32.33
C LEU A 7 37.12 -5.08 -31.22
N TRP A 8 37.64 -6.06 -30.46
CA TRP A 8 36.91 -6.66 -29.35
C TRP A 8 36.67 -5.66 -28.20
N GLN A 9 37.68 -4.86 -27.85
CA GLN A 9 37.53 -3.82 -26.83
C GLN A 9 36.50 -2.75 -27.22
N VAL A 10 36.47 -2.34 -28.49
CA VAL A 10 35.47 -1.40 -29.01
C VAL A 10 34.07 -2.01 -28.98
N ALA A 11 33.92 -3.29 -29.34
CA ALA A 11 32.63 -3.99 -29.27
C ALA A 11 32.11 -4.09 -27.84
N VAL A 12 32.97 -4.42 -26.86
CA VAL A 12 32.59 -4.49 -25.44
C VAL A 12 32.14 -3.13 -24.91
N VAL A 13 32.85 -2.05 -25.26
CA VAL A 13 32.47 -0.68 -24.86
C VAL A 13 31.13 -0.28 -25.48
N LEU A 14 30.90 -0.60 -26.76
CA LEU A 14 29.62 -0.34 -27.42
C LEU A 14 28.45 -1.12 -26.78
N ILE A 15 28.67 -2.38 -26.43
CA ILE A 15 27.66 -3.20 -25.73
C ILE A 15 27.34 -2.59 -24.36
N LEU A 16 28.36 -2.21 -23.58
CA LEU A 16 28.19 -1.57 -22.28
C LEU A 16 27.47 -0.22 -22.39
N LEU A 17 27.80 0.59 -23.40
CA LEU A 17 27.12 1.86 -23.67
C LEU A 17 25.65 1.64 -24.04
N LEU A 18 25.35 0.65 -24.88
CA LEU A 18 23.98 0.33 -25.28
C LEU A 18 23.15 -0.20 -24.11
N THR A 19 23.75 -1.00 -23.21
CA THR A 19 23.08 -1.44 -21.97
C THR A 19 22.83 -0.27 -21.03
N LEU A 20 23.76 0.68 -20.91
CA LEU A 20 23.61 1.87 -20.08
C LEU A 20 22.53 2.81 -20.64
N ILE A 21 22.51 3.03 -21.96
CA ILE A 21 21.48 3.84 -22.63
C ILE A 21 20.09 3.21 -22.45
N ARG A 22 19.98 1.87 -22.52
CA ARG A 22 18.71 1.18 -22.23
C ARG A 22 18.27 1.37 -20.78
N ALA A 23 19.18 1.21 -19.81
CA ALA A 23 18.87 1.44 -18.40
C ALA A 23 18.38 2.88 -18.16
N LEU A 24 19.09 3.88 -18.71
CA LEU A 24 18.72 5.29 -18.58
C LEU A 24 17.39 5.65 -19.28
N LYS A 25 16.96 4.89 -20.28
CA LYS A 25 15.70 5.12 -21.01
C LYS A 25 14.50 4.46 -20.33
N ASP A 26 14.73 3.44 -19.51
CA ASP A 26 13.71 2.66 -18.83
C ASP A 26 13.26 3.25 -17.48
N ASP A 27 14.06 4.17 -16.90
CA ASP A 27 13.87 4.75 -15.57
C ASP A 27 12.93 5.97 -15.54
N GLY A 28 11.98 6.03 -16.48
CA GLY A 28 10.89 7.03 -16.43
C GLY A 28 10.01 6.80 -15.17
N PRO A 29 9.50 7.86 -14.52
CA PRO A 29 8.76 7.74 -13.25
C PRO A 29 7.54 6.80 -13.30
N ASN A 30 6.90 6.65 -14.46
CA ASN A 30 5.80 5.70 -14.65
C ASN A 30 6.22 4.22 -14.62
N ASN A 31 7.43 3.89 -15.09
CA ASN A 31 7.89 2.50 -15.14
C ASN A 31 8.34 1.97 -13.77
N ARG A 32 8.77 2.87 -12.86
CA ARG A 32 9.23 2.49 -11.51
C ARG A 32 8.07 1.98 -10.66
N SER A 33 6.93 2.66 -10.68
CA SER A 33 5.74 2.25 -9.94
C SER A 33 5.15 0.93 -10.45
N GLU A 34 5.14 0.69 -11.76
CA GLU A 34 4.65 -0.58 -12.31
C GLU A 34 5.60 -1.75 -12.00
N ARG A 35 6.92 -1.55 -12.04
CA ARG A 35 7.90 -2.59 -11.68
C ARG A 35 7.85 -2.94 -10.20
N GLU A 36 7.76 -1.95 -9.31
CA GLU A 36 7.67 -2.15 -7.86
C GLU A 36 6.34 -2.80 -7.44
N VAL A 37 5.28 -2.61 -8.23
CA VAL A 37 4.01 -3.32 -8.01
C VAL A 37 4.12 -4.82 -8.33
N ASN A 38 4.90 -5.20 -9.33
CA ASN A 38 4.88 -6.54 -9.93
C ASN A 38 5.97 -7.51 -9.43
N GLU A 39 7.06 -7.00 -8.83
CA GLU A 39 8.10 -7.87 -8.28
C GLU A 39 7.63 -8.61 -7.00
N PRO A 40 7.90 -9.92 -6.85
CA PRO A 40 7.51 -10.66 -5.66
C PRO A 40 8.18 -10.12 -4.39
N ILE A 41 7.36 -9.80 -3.38
CA ILE A 41 7.82 -9.37 -2.06
C ILE A 41 8.53 -10.55 -1.38
N GLN A 42 9.77 -10.35 -0.95
CA GLN A 42 10.57 -11.39 -0.32
C GLN A 42 10.30 -11.47 1.18
N ILE A 43 9.85 -12.63 1.64
CA ILE A 43 9.66 -12.96 3.05
C ILE A 43 10.83 -13.82 3.49
N HIS A 44 11.68 -13.28 4.36
CA HIS A 44 12.91 -13.93 4.83
C HIS A 44 12.68 -14.92 5.99
N SER A 45 11.48 -15.50 6.04
CA SER A 45 10.99 -16.43 7.06
C SER A 45 10.29 -17.60 6.38
N ASN A 46 10.29 -18.78 7.00
CA ASN A 46 9.56 -19.95 6.48
C ASN A 46 8.04 -19.85 6.65
N GLN A 47 7.56 -18.75 7.23
CA GLN A 47 6.16 -18.41 7.46
C GLN A 47 5.90 -17.00 6.96
N LEU A 48 4.74 -16.83 6.32
CA LEU A 48 4.13 -15.53 6.05
C LEU A 48 2.99 -15.31 7.04
N LYS A 49 2.94 -14.14 7.68
CA LYS A 49 1.96 -13.79 8.70
C LYS A 49 1.34 -12.44 8.38
N PHE A 50 0.03 -12.32 8.49
CA PHE A 50 -0.66 -11.07 8.26
C PHE A 50 -1.95 -11.01 9.06
N TYR A 51 -2.44 -9.80 9.33
CA TYR A 51 -3.80 -9.59 9.82
C TYR A 51 -4.73 -9.32 8.65
N SER A 52 -6.01 -9.68 8.79
CA SER A 52 -7.08 -9.26 7.89
C SER A 52 -8.11 -8.43 8.66
N ILE A 53 -8.52 -7.28 8.13
CA ILE A 53 -9.48 -6.37 8.78
C ILE A 53 -10.33 -5.64 7.74
N GLY A 54 -11.64 -5.53 7.97
CA GLY A 54 -12.57 -4.69 7.19
C GLY A 54 -13.35 -3.76 8.12
N ASP A 55 -14.11 -2.83 7.54
CA ASP A 55 -15.11 -2.02 8.24
C ASP A 55 -14.53 -1.23 9.44
N TYR A 56 -13.32 -0.69 9.27
CA TYR A 56 -12.57 -0.09 10.37
C TYR A 56 -12.52 1.43 10.35
N GLY A 57 -12.90 2.06 9.24
CA GLY A 57 -12.74 3.49 8.96
C GLY A 57 -13.58 4.50 9.73
N VAL A 58 -13.91 4.24 11.00
CA VAL A 58 -14.88 5.02 11.77
C VAL A 58 -14.20 6.14 12.57
N SER A 59 -13.87 7.27 11.91
CA SER A 59 -13.34 8.45 12.61
C SER A 59 -14.41 9.22 13.39
N GLU A 60 -15.64 9.24 12.87
CA GLU A 60 -16.81 9.89 13.48
C GLU A 60 -18.03 8.99 13.23
N CYS A 61 -18.93 8.86 14.22
CA CYS A 61 -20.10 7.99 14.06
C CYS A 61 -20.87 8.37 12.79
N GLU A 62 -21.28 7.37 12.01
CA GLU A 62 -22.45 7.52 11.15
C GLU A 62 -23.58 8.21 11.92
N ARG A 63 -23.94 9.43 11.50
CA ARG A 63 -24.99 10.24 12.14
C ARG A 63 -26.38 9.75 11.73
N THR A 64 -26.62 8.44 11.77
CA THR A 64 -27.99 7.91 11.64
C THR A 64 -28.69 8.01 12.99
N LYS A 65 -29.98 8.39 12.97
CA LYS A 65 -30.81 8.59 14.17
C LYS A 65 -30.90 7.35 15.09
N ALA A 66 -30.51 6.17 14.60
CA ALA A 66 -30.50 4.90 15.32
C ALA A 66 -29.18 4.61 16.08
N HIS A 67 -28.04 5.22 15.71
CA HIS A 67 -26.71 4.88 16.25
C HIS A 67 -26.15 5.99 17.15
N LYS A 68 -26.86 6.34 18.22
CA LYS A 68 -26.50 7.43 19.14
C LYS A 68 -25.15 7.30 19.87
N LYS A 69 -24.34 6.23 19.68
CA LYS A 69 -23.05 6.04 20.38
C LYS A 69 -22.03 5.12 19.65
N CYS A 70 -21.65 5.35 18.40
CA CYS A 70 -20.48 4.68 17.82
C CYS A 70 -19.17 5.36 18.24
N LYS A 71 -18.73 5.17 19.49
CA LYS A 71 -17.48 5.80 19.95
C LYS A 71 -16.32 5.37 19.02
N ALA A 72 -15.62 6.32 18.39
CA ALA A 72 -14.32 6.13 17.71
C ALA A 72 -13.27 5.40 18.59
N LYS A 73 -13.56 5.22 19.88
CA LYS A 73 -12.86 4.29 20.79
C LYS A 73 -12.81 2.84 20.27
N THR A 74 -13.76 2.37 19.45
CA THR A 74 -13.75 0.99 18.97
C THR A 74 -12.63 0.75 17.95
N GLN A 75 -12.46 1.62 16.96
CA GLN A 75 -11.34 1.54 16.01
C GLN A 75 -9.99 1.63 16.74
N ALA A 76 -9.85 2.61 17.64
CA ALA A 76 -8.62 2.77 18.42
C ALA A 76 -8.31 1.54 19.29
N ALA A 77 -9.33 0.90 19.88
CA ALA A 77 -9.16 -0.33 20.65
C ALA A 77 -8.68 -1.48 19.77
N VAL A 78 -9.27 -1.67 18.59
CA VAL A 78 -8.82 -2.67 17.61
C VAL A 78 -7.36 -2.42 17.21
N ALA A 79 -7.00 -1.18 16.87
CA ALA A 79 -5.63 -0.81 16.54
C ALA A 79 -4.64 -1.14 17.68
N GLN A 80 -5.03 -0.85 18.94
CA GLN A 80 -4.20 -1.19 20.12
C GLN A 80 -4.06 -2.70 20.33
N HIS A 81 -5.12 -3.48 20.09
CA HIS A 81 -5.04 -4.94 20.18
C HIS A 81 -4.11 -5.52 19.12
N ILE A 82 -4.24 -5.09 17.86
CA ILE A 82 -3.34 -5.48 16.77
C ILE A 82 -1.90 -5.08 17.10
N ASN A 83 -1.67 -3.85 17.58
CA ASN A 83 -0.34 -3.38 17.98
C ASN A 83 0.27 -4.19 19.13
N THR A 84 -0.54 -4.59 20.11
CA THR A 84 -0.07 -5.39 21.25
C THR A 84 0.30 -6.81 20.80
N ASP A 85 -0.56 -7.45 20.00
CA ASP A 85 -0.33 -8.80 19.47
C ASP A 85 0.86 -8.82 18.49
N ALA A 86 1.04 -7.77 17.69
CA ALA A 86 2.13 -7.66 16.72
C ALA A 86 3.54 -7.74 17.35
N LEU A 87 3.67 -7.42 18.65
CA LEU A 87 4.93 -7.55 19.39
C LEU A 87 5.47 -9.00 19.36
N SER A 88 4.59 -9.98 19.49
CA SER A 88 4.95 -11.41 19.48
C SER A 88 4.65 -12.05 18.13
N PHE A 89 3.52 -11.71 17.50
CA PHE A 89 3.09 -12.29 16.24
C PHE A 89 4.03 -11.95 15.08
N LYS A 90 4.53 -10.70 15.04
CA LYS A 90 5.41 -10.15 14.00
C LYS A 90 4.85 -10.36 12.59
N PRO A 91 3.74 -9.68 12.23
CA PRO A 91 3.17 -9.77 10.89
C PRO A 91 4.11 -9.16 9.84
N ASP A 92 4.01 -9.64 8.60
CA ASP A 92 4.70 -9.10 7.43
C ASP A 92 3.92 -7.95 6.79
N PHE A 93 2.58 -7.98 6.87
CA PHE A 93 1.68 -6.95 6.32
C PHE A 93 0.29 -7.00 6.97
N ILE A 94 -0.59 -6.07 6.61
CA ILE A 94 -2.02 -6.08 6.95
C ILE A 94 -2.83 -6.11 5.65
N LEU A 95 -3.84 -6.98 5.57
CA LEU A 95 -4.80 -7.03 4.47
C LEU A 95 -6.07 -6.29 4.88
N SER A 96 -6.37 -5.18 4.23
CA SER A 96 -7.66 -4.51 4.38
C SER A 96 -8.70 -5.14 3.44
N LEU A 97 -9.92 -5.31 3.94
CA LEU A 97 -11.05 -5.90 3.23
C LEU A 97 -12.08 -4.86 2.75
N GLY A 98 -11.75 -3.57 2.81
CA GLY A 98 -12.64 -2.47 2.39
C GLY A 98 -13.17 -1.66 3.57
N ASP A 99 -13.82 -0.55 3.22
CA ASP A 99 -14.43 0.43 4.13
C ASP A 99 -13.42 1.03 5.12
N ALA A 100 -12.36 1.57 4.54
CA ALA A 100 -11.33 2.30 5.27
C ALA A 100 -11.80 3.70 5.68
N PHE A 101 -12.89 4.22 5.11
CA PHE A 101 -13.41 5.56 5.35
C PHE A 101 -14.95 5.61 5.41
N TYR A 102 -15.50 5.85 6.61
CA TYR A 102 -16.94 6.06 6.83
C TYR A 102 -17.29 7.52 7.15
N PRO A 103 -18.54 7.96 6.87
CA PRO A 103 -19.58 7.24 6.12
C PRO A 103 -19.40 7.31 4.61
N PHE A 104 -18.48 8.14 4.14
CA PHE A 104 -18.16 8.31 2.73
C PHE A 104 -16.65 8.40 2.61
N GLY A 105 -16.11 7.88 1.51
CA GLY A 105 -14.69 8.01 1.19
C GLY A 105 -14.19 9.46 1.16
N PRO A 106 -12.86 9.66 1.10
CA PRO A 106 -12.26 10.98 1.07
C PRO A 106 -12.72 11.79 -0.13
N SER A 107 -13.04 13.07 0.07
CA SER A 107 -13.57 13.97 -0.96
C SER A 107 -12.49 14.58 -1.88
N SER A 108 -11.25 14.70 -1.37
CA SER A 108 -10.07 15.16 -2.11
C SER A 108 -8.79 14.59 -1.50
N LEU A 109 -7.64 14.86 -2.12
CA LEU A 109 -6.34 14.40 -1.60
C LEU A 109 -5.94 15.11 -0.28
N GLU A 110 -6.57 16.25 0.00
CA GLU A 110 -6.42 17.07 1.20
C GLU A 110 -7.37 16.67 2.33
N ASP A 111 -8.25 15.71 2.09
CA ASP A 111 -9.27 15.31 3.06
C ASP A 111 -8.64 14.76 4.35
N ASN A 112 -9.05 15.32 5.49
CA ASN A 112 -8.56 14.93 6.80
C ASN A 112 -8.93 13.49 7.18
N GLN A 113 -9.84 12.82 6.46
CA GLN A 113 -10.15 11.41 6.67
C GLN A 113 -8.92 10.51 6.57
N PHE A 114 -7.99 10.74 5.63
CA PHE A 114 -6.73 10.00 5.58
C PHE A 114 -5.97 10.08 6.91
N ARG A 115 -5.87 11.29 7.49
CA ARG A 115 -5.19 11.50 8.76
C ARG A 115 -5.94 10.93 9.94
N ASN A 116 -7.25 11.18 10.00
CA ASN A 116 -8.06 10.89 11.18
C ASN A 116 -8.51 9.43 11.25
N SER A 117 -8.78 8.80 10.10
CA SER A 117 -9.30 7.44 9.99
C SER A 117 -8.21 6.41 9.74
N PHE A 118 -7.02 6.81 9.23
CA PHE A 118 -5.95 5.87 8.93
C PHE A 118 -4.61 6.24 9.60
N GLU A 119 -4.01 7.39 9.28
CA GLU A 119 -2.63 7.66 9.70
C GLU A 119 -2.51 7.79 11.23
N LYS A 120 -3.42 8.47 11.91
CA LYS A 120 -3.36 8.62 13.38
C LYS A 120 -3.69 7.33 14.13
N PRO A 121 -4.79 6.60 13.86
CA PRO A 121 -5.15 5.41 14.63
C PRO A 121 -4.13 4.28 14.53
N TYR A 122 -3.45 4.15 13.37
CA TYR A 122 -2.51 3.07 13.09
C TYR A 122 -1.03 3.48 13.18
N ASN A 123 -0.73 4.71 13.60
CA ASN A 123 0.63 5.13 13.97
C ASN A 123 1.01 4.61 15.36
N LEU A 124 1.15 3.29 15.49
CA LEU A 124 1.52 2.60 16.72
C LEU A 124 2.84 1.82 16.55
N PRO A 125 3.69 1.72 17.60
CA PRO A 125 5.09 1.29 17.47
C PRO A 125 5.33 -0.02 16.70
N ASN A 126 4.43 -1.01 16.84
CA ASN A 126 4.62 -2.34 16.27
C ASN A 126 3.92 -2.54 14.92
N ILE A 127 3.12 -1.58 14.47
CA ILE A 127 2.32 -1.70 13.22
C ILE A 127 2.45 -0.52 12.26
N LYS A 128 3.04 0.59 12.71
CA LYS A 128 3.19 1.83 11.92
C LYS A 128 3.98 1.64 10.62
N ASP A 129 4.92 0.69 10.60
CA ASP A 129 5.80 0.41 9.46
C ASP A 129 5.30 -0.76 8.60
N LEU A 130 4.13 -1.35 8.94
CA LEU A 130 3.55 -2.43 8.13
C LEU A 130 2.90 -1.86 6.88
N HIS A 131 3.10 -2.54 5.75
CA HIS A 131 2.33 -2.27 4.55
C HIS A 131 0.91 -2.82 4.71
N TRP A 132 -0.08 -1.99 4.40
CA TRP A 132 -1.48 -2.32 4.30
C TRP A 132 -1.83 -2.55 2.83
N GLN A 133 -2.10 -3.81 2.48
CA GLN A 133 -2.66 -4.17 1.18
C GLN A 133 -4.15 -3.84 1.20
N MET A 134 -4.54 -2.78 0.50
CA MET A 134 -5.87 -2.19 0.60
C MET A 134 -6.87 -2.81 -0.37
N THR A 135 -8.08 -3.08 0.10
CA THR A 135 -9.27 -3.31 -0.74
C THR A 135 -10.19 -2.09 -0.61
N ILE A 136 -11.04 -1.84 -1.60
CA ILE A 136 -12.01 -0.74 -1.63
C ILE A 136 -13.39 -1.30 -1.28
N GLY A 137 -14.08 -0.68 -0.32
CA GLY A 137 -15.47 -0.99 0.02
C GLY A 137 -16.48 0.01 -0.55
N ASP A 138 -17.77 -0.18 -0.28
CA ASP A 138 -18.84 0.65 -0.83
C ASP A 138 -18.87 2.06 -0.23
N HIS A 139 -18.52 2.19 1.05
CA HIS A 139 -18.40 3.51 1.66
C HIS A 139 -17.23 4.30 1.07
N ASP A 140 -16.13 3.63 0.74
CA ASP A 140 -14.98 4.27 0.08
C ASP A 140 -15.37 4.83 -1.31
N HIS A 141 -16.20 4.09 -2.07
CA HIS A 141 -16.74 4.51 -3.38
C HIS A 141 -17.66 5.73 -3.31
N CYS A 142 -18.28 5.98 -2.16
CA CYS A 142 -19.12 7.16 -1.97
C CYS A 142 -18.32 8.47 -1.88
N GLY A 143 -16.99 8.40 -1.88
CA GLY A 143 -16.09 9.55 -1.93
C GLY A 143 -15.54 9.84 -3.33
N ASN A 144 -14.35 10.41 -3.37
CA ASN A 144 -13.60 10.68 -4.60
C ASN A 144 -12.57 9.59 -4.85
N MET A 145 -12.90 8.65 -5.74
CA MET A 145 -12.03 7.53 -6.10
C MET A 145 -10.69 7.97 -6.69
N SER A 146 -10.63 9.11 -7.39
CA SER A 146 -9.36 9.62 -7.92
C SER A 146 -8.44 10.07 -6.79
N ALA A 147 -8.98 10.69 -5.73
CA ALA A 147 -8.23 11.07 -4.55
C ALA A 147 -7.75 9.85 -3.75
N LEU A 148 -8.62 8.86 -3.56
CA LEU A 148 -8.28 7.60 -2.88
C LEU A 148 -7.14 6.86 -3.59
N LEU A 149 -7.20 6.73 -4.92
CA LEU A 149 -6.15 6.09 -5.71
C LEU A 149 -4.86 6.92 -5.74
N ALA A 150 -4.95 8.26 -5.79
CA ALA A 150 -3.78 9.12 -5.69
C ALA A 150 -3.06 8.92 -4.35
N TYR A 151 -3.82 8.90 -3.24
CA TYR A 151 -3.28 8.59 -1.92
C TYR A 151 -2.68 7.19 -1.85
N GLY A 152 -3.36 6.19 -2.43
CA GLY A 152 -2.90 4.81 -2.56
C GLY A 152 -1.59 4.61 -3.30
N LYS A 153 -1.29 5.51 -4.24
CA LYS A 153 -0.03 5.56 -5.02
C LYS A 153 1.04 6.44 -4.38
N GLY A 154 0.84 6.88 -3.13
CA GLY A 154 1.80 7.69 -2.38
C GLY A 154 1.68 9.21 -2.58
N GLN A 155 0.69 9.71 -3.34
CA GLN A 155 0.49 11.18 -3.45
C GLN A 155 -0.10 11.74 -2.15
N ARG A 156 0.28 12.96 -1.77
CA ARG A 156 -0.20 13.58 -0.53
C ARG A 156 -0.59 15.03 -0.78
N SER A 157 -1.45 15.53 0.10
CA SER A 157 -1.79 16.95 0.20
C SER A 157 -0.54 17.82 0.31
N GLN A 158 -0.44 18.85 -0.53
CA GLN A 158 0.62 19.85 -0.44
C GLN A 158 0.46 20.76 0.79
N ASN A 159 -0.74 20.77 1.39
CA ASN A 159 -1.12 21.68 2.48
C ASN A 159 -0.91 21.07 3.87
N TRP A 160 -0.49 19.81 3.96
CA TRP A 160 -0.19 19.20 5.25
C TRP A 160 1.26 19.49 5.62
N GLU A 161 1.48 20.20 6.73
CA GLU A 161 2.82 20.33 7.29
C GLU A 161 3.41 18.93 7.51
N GLU A 162 4.66 18.74 7.09
CA GLU A 162 5.38 17.47 7.24
C GLU A 162 5.65 17.19 8.71
N GLY A 163 4.66 16.66 9.41
CA GLY A 163 4.79 16.20 10.78
C GLY A 163 5.57 14.88 10.83
N PRO A 164 6.52 14.69 11.76
CA PRO A 164 7.18 13.42 11.96
C PRO A 164 6.16 12.34 12.34
N GLY A 165 6.19 11.19 11.65
CA GLY A 165 5.37 10.02 11.97
C GLY A 165 4.16 9.75 11.07
N LEU A 166 4.03 10.43 9.93
CA LEU A 166 3.11 9.98 8.88
C LEU A 166 3.83 8.91 8.04
N HIS A 167 3.47 7.64 8.24
CA HIS A 167 4.03 6.52 7.51
C HIS A 167 3.40 6.47 6.12
N ARG A 168 3.85 7.36 5.24
CA ARG A 168 3.25 7.62 3.92
C ARG A 168 3.19 6.36 3.06
N ASP A 169 4.13 5.43 3.22
CA ASP A 169 4.20 4.23 2.39
C ASP A 169 3.44 3.03 3.00
N SER A 170 2.71 3.20 4.11
CA SER A 170 1.95 2.08 4.69
C SER A 170 0.66 1.77 3.91
N PHE A 171 -0.01 2.76 3.32
CA PHE A 171 -1.27 2.54 2.58
C PHE A 171 -1.00 2.14 1.11
N GLN A 172 -1.12 0.85 0.78
CA GLN A 172 -0.83 0.32 -0.57
C GLN A 172 -2.12 0.05 -1.36
N LEU A 173 -2.45 0.97 -2.28
CA LEU A 173 -3.57 0.82 -3.22
C LEU A 173 -3.15 1.27 -4.64
N PRO A 174 -2.49 0.40 -5.42
CA PRO A 174 -1.94 0.77 -6.73
C PRO A 174 -3.01 0.92 -7.82
N SER A 175 -4.13 0.21 -7.72
CA SER A 175 -5.27 0.25 -8.63
C SER A 175 -6.50 -0.34 -7.95
N PRO A 176 -7.73 -0.11 -8.47
CA PRO A 176 -8.94 -0.65 -7.85
C PRO A 176 -8.91 -2.18 -7.68
N TYR A 177 -8.36 -2.88 -8.68
CA TYR A 177 -8.07 -4.31 -8.62
C TYR A 177 -6.58 -4.51 -8.87
N TYR A 178 -5.94 -5.45 -8.16
CA TYR A 178 -4.54 -5.78 -8.35
C TYR A 178 -4.20 -7.18 -7.81
N HIS A 179 -3.04 -7.70 -8.18
CA HIS A 179 -2.48 -8.89 -7.53
C HIS A 179 -1.19 -8.53 -6.81
N LYS A 180 -0.87 -9.29 -5.76
CA LYS A 180 0.45 -9.26 -5.11
C LYS A 180 0.97 -10.67 -4.92
N THR A 181 2.26 -10.83 -5.20
CA THR A 181 2.96 -12.10 -5.05
C THR A 181 4.00 -11.96 -3.95
N PHE A 182 4.05 -12.96 -3.07
CA PHE A 182 5.03 -13.06 -1.98
C PHE A 182 5.83 -14.34 -2.18
N THR A 183 7.16 -14.24 -2.05
CA THR A 183 8.06 -15.39 -2.05
C THR A 183 8.53 -15.67 -0.62
N ILE A 184 8.26 -16.87 -0.12
CA ILE A 184 8.54 -17.27 1.26
C ILE A 184 9.82 -18.14 1.30
N ASN A 185 10.89 -17.62 1.88
CA ASN A 185 12.23 -18.23 1.94
C ASN A 185 12.51 -18.88 3.31
N PRO A 186 13.24 -20.01 3.40
CA PRO A 186 14.02 -20.67 2.35
C PRO A 186 13.24 -21.66 1.47
N GLY A 187 11.91 -21.78 1.65
CA GLY A 187 11.09 -22.78 0.93
C GLY A 187 10.72 -22.42 -0.51
N LYS A 188 11.01 -21.20 -0.98
CA LYS A 188 10.58 -20.63 -2.28
C LYS A 188 9.08 -20.87 -2.57
N LYS A 189 8.24 -20.79 -1.54
CA LYS A 189 6.78 -20.91 -1.72
C LYS A 189 6.25 -19.58 -2.24
N LEU A 190 5.31 -19.63 -3.18
CA LEU A 190 4.59 -18.46 -3.65
C LEU A 190 3.25 -18.35 -2.91
N PHE A 191 2.94 -17.14 -2.48
CA PHE A 191 1.62 -16.78 -1.99
C PHE A 191 1.11 -15.61 -2.84
N HIS A 192 -0.11 -15.75 -3.36
CA HIS A 192 -0.75 -14.73 -4.19
C HIS A 192 -1.97 -14.17 -3.46
N ILE A 193 -2.07 -12.85 -3.45
CA ILE A 193 -3.29 -12.14 -3.11
C ILE A 193 -3.83 -11.55 -4.39
N ILE A 194 -5.11 -11.79 -4.67
CA ILE A 194 -5.85 -11.11 -5.73
C ILE A 194 -6.88 -10.23 -5.04
N VAL A 195 -6.71 -8.93 -5.16
CA VAL A 195 -7.61 -7.91 -4.62
C VAL A 195 -8.55 -7.45 -5.73
N ILE A 196 -9.84 -7.49 -5.44
CA ILE A 196 -10.90 -7.10 -6.36
C ILE A 196 -11.65 -5.89 -5.78
N ASP A 197 -12.02 -4.97 -6.65
CA ASP A 197 -13.01 -3.93 -6.36
C ASP A 197 -14.39 -4.47 -6.77
N SER A 198 -15.10 -5.12 -5.84
CA SER A 198 -16.41 -5.69 -6.15
C SER A 198 -17.44 -4.62 -6.49
N VAL A 199 -17.41 -3.49 -5.77
CA VAL A 199 -18.35 -2.38 -5.94
C VAL A 199 -18.20 -1.76 -7.33
N GLY A 200 -16.96 -1.48 -7.76
CA GLY A 200 -16.70 -0.96 -9.10
C GLY A 200 -17.04 -1.94 -10.23
N LEU A 201 -17.17 -3.23 -9.93
CA LEU A 201 -17.57 -4.28 -10.87
C LEU A 201 -19.09 -4.51 -10.94
N GLU A 202 -19.88 -3.91 -10.04
CA GLU A 202 -21.34 -4.05 -10.02
C GLU A 202 -22.03 -3.25 -11.15
N GLY A 203 -21.38 -2.20 -11.67
CA GLY A 203 -21.85 -1.41 -12.82
C GLY A 203 -22.31 0.00 -12.48
#